data_AF-A0A351FX05-F1
#
_entry.id   AF-A0A351FX05-F1
#
_cell.length_a   1.000
_cell.length_b   1.000
_cell.length_c   1.000
_cell.angle_alpha   90.00
_cell.angle_beta   90.00
_cell.angle_gamma   90.00
#
_symmetry.space_group_name_H-M   'P 1'
#
loop_
_entity.id
_entity.type
_entity.pdbx_description
1 polymer ?
#
loop_
_entity_poly.entity_id
_entity_poly.type
_entity_poly.pdbx_seq_one_letter_code
_entity_poly.pdbx_strand_id
1 'polypeptide(L)'
;LPNGSSLSKSISAATGGKAEQITAQLLAQAAQVMRDAQAPLDKKVAAAQSLRLGNFTDQGAALVQQLHPSAPLSLQTAALDTLAQFPDPAVANAVISRWSILSPRVRGRATDVLASRTVWLNPLLTAVESGDIPLADLETGQLRLLASHADKTIQQRAQALLGKTSVRARADVVATYQPALDLQGDVQRGAAVFKKVCSTCHALGGVGHPIGPNLAAMRNRGPEAILLNVLDPNREVNPKYLSYSLLTADGRTLAGMIEEETATSITLRRADNAKHTILRIDIDELRSSGISLMPEGLEKQINQQQMADLLQFLQRVD
;
A
#
# COMPACT_ATOMS: atom_id res chain seq x y z
N LEU A 1 -22.09 -9.80 -0.57
CA LEU A 1 -22.21 -10.65 -1.77
C LEU A 1 -22.14 -9.72 -2.96
N PRO A 2 -21.25 -9.93 -3.94
CA PRO A 2 -21.26 -9.10 -5.12
C PRO A 2 -22.67 -9.17 -5.75
N ASN A 3 -23.31 -8.01 -5.95
CA ASN A 3 -24.61 -7.95 -6.60
C ASN A 3 -24.52 -8.63 -7.98
N GLY A 4 -25.37 -9.64 -8.21
CA GLY A 4 -25.42 -10.39 -9.46
C GLY A 4 -24.53 -11.65 -9.52
N SER A 5 -23.77 -11.96 -8.46
CA SER A 5 -23.02 -13.23 -8.36
C SER A 5 -23.94 -14.45 -8.38
N SER A 6 -23.40 -15.61 -8.77
CA SER A 6 -24.15 -16.89 -8.73
C SER A 6 -24.69 -17.19 -7.32
N LEU A 7 -23.91 -16.83 -6.29
CA LEU A 7 -24.29 -16.94 -4.90
C LEU A 7 -25.42 -15.97 -4.51
N SER A 8 -25.39 -14.71 -4.95
CA SER A 8 -26.48 -13.76 -4.66
C SER A 8 -27.79 -14.19 -5.32
N LYS A 9 -27.74 -14.71 -6.55
CA LYS A 9 -28.90 -15.25 -7.26
C LYS A 9 -29.47 -16.49 -6.55
N SER A 10 -28.60 -17.38 -6.09
CA SER A 10 -29.00 -18.59 -5.35
C SER A 10 -29.66 -18.23 -4.01
N ILE A 11 -29.13 -17.23 -3.30
CA ILE A 11 -29.70 -16.74 -2.03
C ILE A 11 -31.03 -16.02 -2.27
N SER A 12 -31.15 -15.22 -3.33
CA SER A 12 -32.41 -14.57 -3.69
C SER A 12 -33.49 -15.61 -4.01
N ALA A 13 -33.18 -16.60 -4.84
CA ALA A 13 -34.09 -17.70 -5.17
C ALA A 13 -34.51 -18.50 -3.92
N ALA A 14 -33.56 -18.83 -3.03
CA ALA A 14 -33.84 -19.58 -1.80
C ALA A 14 -34.66 -18.79 -0.76
N THR A 15 -34.64 -17.46 -0.81
CA THR A 15 -35.34 -16.60 0.15
C THR A 15 -36.60 -15.94 -0.43
N GLY A 16 -36.96 -16.26 -1.68
CA GLY A 16 -38.08 -15.62 -2.38
C GLY A 16 -37.89 -14.11 -2.54
N GLY A 17 -36.65 -13.65 -2.77
CA GLY A 17 -36.30 -12.24 -2.95
C GLY A 17 -36.20 -11.42 -1.65
N LYS A 18 -36.53 -11.98 -0.48
CA LYS A 18 -36.44 -11.27 0.80
C LYS A 18 -35.01 -10.83 1.14
N ALA A 19 -34.01 -11.65 0.82
CA ALA A 19 -32.61 -11.28 1.06
C ALA A 19 -32.16 -10.05 0.26
N GLU A 20 -32.62 -9.92 -0.99
CA GLU A 20 -32.33 -8.74 -1.82
C GLU A 20 -33.01 -7.49 -1.27
N GLN A 21 -34.28 -7.60 -0.83
CA GLN A 21 -35.00 -6.50 -0.20
C GLN A 21 -34.32 -6.01 1.08
N ILE A 22 -33.93 -6.94 1.97
CA ILE A 22 -33.21 -6.60 3.21
C ILE A 22 -31.86 -5.96 2.90
N THR A 23 -31.13 -6.48 1.90
CA THR A 23 -29.83 -5.91 1.49
C THR A 23 -30.00 -4.50 0.92
N ALA A 24 -31.02 -4.27 0.09
CA ALA A 24 -31.31 -2.95 -0.45
C ALA A 24 -31.69 -1.95 0.65
N GLN A 25 -32.50 -2.36 1.63
CA GLN A 25 -32.84 -1.53 2.79
C GLN A 25 -31.62 -1.21 3.65
N LEU A 26 -30.76 -2.20 3.90
CA LEU A 26 -29.51 -2.02 4.65
C LEU A 26 -28.60 -1.02 3.95
N LEU A 27 -28.43 -1.14 2.63
CA LEU A 27 -27.61 -0.23 1.83
C LEU A 27 -28.17 1.19 1.82
N ALA A 28 -29.49 1.34 1.67
CA ALA A 28 -30.15 2.65 1.74
C ALA A 28 -29.96 3.32 3.11
N GLN A 29 -30.14 2.56 4.20
CA GLN A 29 -29.92 3.05 5.56
C GLN A 29 -28.45 3.43 5.80
N ALA A 30 -27.50 2.59 5.37
CA ALA A 30 -26.08 2.89 5.47
C ALA A 30 -25.71 4.17 4.72
N ALA A 31 -26.21 4.35 3.50
CA ALA A 31 -26.00 5.57 2.73
C ALA A 31 -26.60 6.81 3.41
N GLN A 32 -27.75 6.66 4.10
CA GLN A 32 -28.35 7.74 4.88
C GLN A 32 -27.51 8.10 6.11
N VAL A 33 -27.07 7.11 6.89
CA VAL A 33 -26.18 7.32 8.07
C VAL A 33 -24.90 8.04 7.67
N MET A 34 -24.34 7.72 6.51
CA MET A 34 -23.14 8.38 5.96
C MET A 34 -23.36 9.86 5.66
N ARG A 35 -24.55 10.25 5.23
CA ARG A 35 -24.90 11.64 4.91
C ARG A 35 -25.37 12.45 6.11
N ASP A 36 -25.80 11.80 7.19
CA ASP A 36 -26.27 12.47 8.39
C ASP A 36 -25.10 13.13 9.14
N ALA A 37 -25.10 14.46 9.23
CA ALA A 37 -24.08 15.22 9.95
C ALA A 37 -23.99 14.85 11.44
N GLN A 38 -25.11 14.46 12.07
CA GLN A 38 -25.22 14.17 13.50
C GLN A 38 -24.96 12.71 13.85
N ALA A 39 -24.86 11.81 12.87
CA ALA A 39 -24.62 10.41 13.15
C ALA A 39 -23.24 10.20 13.81
N PRO A 40 -23.16 9.35 14.86
CA PRO A 40 -21.90 8.97 15.50
C PRO A 40 -20.85 8.43 14.53
N LEU A 41 -19.57 8.73 14.77
CA LEU A 41 -18.46 8.38 13.87
C LEU A 41 -18.32 6.86 13.66
N ASP A 42 -18.44 6.07 14.72
CA ASP A 42 -18.42 4.62 14.68
C ASP A 42 -19.52 4.06 13.76
N LYS A 43 -20.74 4.61 13.85
CA LYS A 43 -21.85 4.24 12.96
C LYS A 43 -21.59 4.64 11.52
N LYS A 44 -20.98 5.81 11.27
CA LYS A 44 -20.58 6.21 9.91
C LYS A 44 -19.53 5.29 9.32
N VAL A 45 -18.50 4.91 10.09
CA VAL A 45 -17.48 3.96 9.64
C VAL A 45 -18.09 2.60 9.31
N ALA A 46 -18.96 2.07 10.18
CA ALA A 46 -19.66 0.81 9.93
C ALA A 46 -20.60 0.89 8.71
N ALA A 47 -21.27 2.03 8.53
CA ALA A 47 -22.10 2.29 7.37
C ALA A 47 -21.28 2.32 6.08
N ALA A 48 -20.15 3.04 6.05
CA ALA A 48 -19.23 3.05 4.92
C ALA A 48 -18.83 1.62 4.51
N GLN A 49 -18.39 0.81 5.47
CA GLN A 49 -17.99 -0.58 5.23
C GLN A 49 -19.13 -1.45 4.70
N SER A 50 -20.37 -1.19 5.12
CA SER A 50 -21.56 -1.92 4.67
C SER A 50 -21.88 -1.65 3.20
N LEU A 51 -21.55 -0.46 2.70
CA LEU A 51 -21.79 -0.08 1.29
C LEU A 51 -21.02 -0.94 0.29
N ARG A 52 -19.97 -1.67 0.71
CA ARG A 52 -19.26 -2.65 -0.13
C ARG A 52 -20.16 -3.76 -0.68
N LEU A 53 -21.33 -3.98 -0.07
CA LEU A 53 -22.30 -4.98 -0.52
C LEU A 53 -23.11 -4.50 -1.75
N GLY A 54 -23.04 -3.21 -2.07
CA GLY A 54 -23.70 -2.61 -3.23
C GLY A 54 -22.79 -2.54 -4.47
N ASN A 55 -23.07 -1.58 -5.35
CA ASN A 55 -22.27 -1.25 -6.52
C ASN A 55 -21.82 0.22 -6.46
N PHE A 56 -20.84 0.60 -7.29
CA PHE A 56 -20.32 1.96 -7.32
C PHE A 56 -21.34 2.98 -7.83
N THR A 57 -22.17 2.62 -8.83
CA THR A 57 -23.20 3.51 -9.38
C THR A 57 -24.14 4.08 -8.30
N ASP A 58 -24.59 3.22 -7.38
CA ASP A 58 -25.54 3.60 -6.35
C ASP A 58 -24.85 4.18 -5.10
N GLN A 59 -23.70 3.63 -4.72
CA GLN A 59 -23.07 3.92 -3.43
C GLN A 59 -21.89 4.89 -3.52
N GLY A 60 -21.31 5.06 -4.70
CA GLY A 60 -20.07 5.81 -4.93
C GLY A 60 -20.16 7.25 -4.46
N ALA A 61 -21.26 7.95 -4.75
CA ALA A 61 -21.44 9.34 -4.37
C ALA A 61 -21.36 9.56 -2.84
N ALA A 62 -21.99 8.68 -2.05
CA ALA A 62 -21.99 8.79 -0.59
C ALA A 62 -20.60 8.57 0.01
N LEU A 63 -19.80 7.68 -0.59
CA LEU A 63 -18.42 7.40 -0.17
C LEU A 63 -17.46 8.52 -0.58
N VAL A 64 -17.54 8.98 -1.82
CA VAL A 64 -16.68 10.06 -2.36
C VAL A 64 -16.91 11.37 -1.59
N GLN A 65 -18.13 11.63 -1.15
CA GLN A 65 -18.44 12.80 -0.31
C GLN A 65 -17.64 12.80 1.01
N GLN A 66 -17.35 11.64 1.59
CA GLN A 66 -16.59 11.55 2.84
C GLN A 66 -15.10 11.84 2.67
N LEU A 67 -14.60 12.00 1.44
CA LEU A 67 -13.21 12.38 1.19
C LEU A 67 -12.94 13.87 1.48
N HIS A 68 -13.96 14.64 1.83
CA HIS A 68 -13.81 16.04 2.20
C HIS A 68 -13.01 16.20 3.52
N PRO A 69 -12.12 17.21 3.65
CA PRO A 69 -11.30 17.44 4.85
C PRO A 69 -12.05 17.58 6.17
N SER A 70 -13.33 17.97 6.13
CA SER A 70 -14.17 18.06 7.34
C SER A 70 -14.55 16.69 7.92
N ALA A 71 -14.44 15.61 7.15
CA ALA A 71 -14.69 14.27 7.65
C ALA A 71 -13.49 13.79 8.48
N PRO A 72 -13.71 13.08 9.60
CA PRO A 72 -12.63 12.47 10.36
C PRO A 72 -11.82 11.48 9.52
N LEU A 73 -10.52 11.40 9.78
CA LEU A 73 -9.61 10.57 9.00
C LEU A 73 -10.02 9.09 8.93
N SER A 74 -10.51 8.52 10.04
CA SER A 74 -10.97 7.12 10.06
C SER A 74 -12.12 6.88 9.08
N LEU A 75 -12.99 7.87 8.88
CA LEU A 75 -14.09 7.80 7.92
C LEU A 75 -13.60 7.96 6.48
N GLN A 76 -12.64 8.86 6.23
CA GLN A 76 -12.00 9.00 4.92
C GLN A 76 -11.31 7.69 4.50
N THR A 77 -10.55 7.06 5.42
CA THR A 77 -9.90 5.77 5.17
C THR A 77 -10.93 4.67 4.91
N ALA A 78 -11.97 4.56 5.74
CA ALA A 78 -13.03 3.56 5.54
C ALA A 78 -13.77 3.75 4.20
N ALA A 79 -13.96 5.00 3.76
CA ALA A 79 -14.55 5.29 2.46
C ALA A 79 -13.64 4.85 1.31
N LEU A 80 -12.34 5.16 1.35
CA LEU A 80 -11.35 4.70 0.36
C LEU A 80 -11.24 3.17 0.32
N ASP A 81 -11.21 2.51 1.48
CA ASP A 81 -11.17 1.05 1.58
C ASP A 81 -12.40 0.38 0.97
N THR A 82 -13.56 1.02 1.12
CA THR A 82 -14.82 0.56 0.52
C THR A 82 -14.82 0.79 -0.98
N LEU A 83 -14.38 1.96 -1.45
CA LEU A 83 -14.25 2.27 -2.88
C LEU A 83 -13.34 1.27 -3.59
N ALA A 84 -12.25 0.83 -2.93
CA ALA A 84 -11.34 -0.20 -3.46
C ALA A 84 -12.02 -1.55 -3.76
N GLN A 85 -13.16 -1.84 -3.13
CA GLN A 85 -13.89 -3.09 -3.33
C GLN A 85 -14.71 -3.11 -4.63
N PHE A 86 -15.04 -1.94 -5.18
CA PHE A 86 -15.77 -1.89 -6.44
C PHE A 86 -14.79 -2.08 -7.61
N PRO A 87 -15.07 -2.95 -8.59
CA PRO A 87 -14.22 -3.09 -9.79
C PRO A 87 -14.46 -1.98 -10.84
N ASP A 88 -15.34 -1.03 -10.54
CA ASP A 88 -15.82 -0.02 -11.50
C ASP A 88 -14.67 0.95 -11.89
N PRO A 89 -14.39 1.15 -13.20
CA PRO A 89 -13.39 2.11 -13.65
C PRO A 89 -13.65 3.55 -13.20
N ALA A 90 -14.91 3.94 -12.97
CA ALA A 90 -15.29 5.28 -12.54
C ALA A 90 -14.84 5.62 -11.12
N VAL A 91 -14.49 4.61 -10.30
CA VAL A 91 -13.87 4.82 -8.97
C VAL A 91 -12.62 5.70 -9.09
N ALA A 92 -11.77 5.43 -10.08
CA ALA A 92 -10.52 6.15 -10.24
C ALA A 92 -10.76 7.65 -10.46
N ASN A 93 -11.61 7.98 -11.43
CA ASN A 93 -11.95 9.38 -11.74
C ASN A 93 -12.61 10.09 -10.54
N ALA A 94 -13.45 9.38 -9.78
CA ALA A 94 -14.10 9.96 -8.62
C ALA A 94 -13.11 10.29 -7.49
N VAL A 95 -12.12 9.43 -7.23
CA VAL A 95 -11.06 9.71 -6.26
C VAL A 95 -10.14 10.83 -6.76
N ILE A 96 -9.71 10.78 -8.03
CA ILE A 96 -8.86 11.80 -8.66
C ILE A 96 -9.53 13.19 -8.60
N SER A 97 -10.85 13.27 -8.83
CA SER A 97 -11.60 14.54 -8.76
C SER A 97 -11.54 15.24 -7.39
N ARG A 98 -11.18 14.51 -6.33
CA ARG A 98 -11.04 15.04 -4.97
C ARG A 98 -9.58 15.32 -4.59
N TRP A 99 -8.61 15.03 -5.45
CA TRP A 99 -7.19 15.01 -5.09
C TRP A 99 -6.69 16.29 -4.41
N SER A 100 -7.06 17.45 -4.99
CA SER A 100 -6.63 18.77 -4.53
C SER A 100 -7.02 19.06 -3.08
N ILE A 101 -8.13 18.53 -2.60
CA ILE A 101 -8.61 18.73 -1.23
C ILE A 101 -8.09 17.68 -0.24
N LEU A 102 -7.48 16.57 -0.70
CA LEU A 102 -7.02 15.52 0.20
C LEU A 102 -5.77 15.95 0.99
N SER A 103 -5.73 15.61 2.27
CA SER A 103 -4.52 15.75 3.09
C SER A 103 -3.44 14.73 2.67
N PRO A 104 -2.15 14.97 2.95
CA PRO A 104 -1.07 14.06 2.55
C PRO A 104 -1.28 12.61 3.01
N ARG A 105 -1.78 12.39 4.22
CA ARG A 105 -2.07 11.04 4.73
C ARG A 105 -3.18 10.34 3.96
N VAL A 106 -4.18 11.08 3.50
CA VAL A 106 -5.30 10.55 2.71
C VAL A 106 -4.87 10.30 1.26
N ARG A 107 -4.00 11.15 0.71
CA ARG A 107 -3.40 10.95 -0.61
C ARG A 107 -2.59 9.66 -0.67
N GLY A 108 -1.79 9.36 0.36
CA GLY A 108 -1.07 8.08 0.44
C GLY A 108 -2.02 6.86 0.39
N ARG A 109 -3.14 6.90 1.11
CA ARG A 109 -4.14 5.83 0.98
C ARG A 109 -4.82 5.81 -0.39
N ALA A 110 -5.10 6.98 -0.96
CA ALA A 110 -5.74 7.09 -2.27
C ALA A 110 -4.84 6.58 -3.40
N THR A 111 -3.52 6.84 -3.37
CA THR A 111 -2.56 6.25 -4.32
C THR A 111 -2.57 4.73 -4.21
N ASP A 112 -2.55 4.16 -3.00
CA ASP A 112 -2.63 2.70 -2.81
C ASP A 112 -3.90 2.11 -3.40
N VAL A 113 -5.04 2.78 -3.23
CA VAL A 113 -6.31 2.34 -3.82
C VAL A 113 -6.22 2.38 -5.35
N LEU A 114 -5.80 3.50 -5.93
CA LEU A 114 -5.69 3.65 -7.39
C LEU A 114 -4.66 2.69 -8.01
N ALA A 115 -3.62 2.32 -7.27
CA ALA A 115 -2.60 1.35 -7.71
C ALA A 115 -3.06 -0.11 -7.60
N SER A 116 -4.16 -0.40 -6.89
CA SER A 116 -4.58 -1.76 -6.57
C SER A 116 -5.34 -2.50 -7.67
N ARG A 117 -5.65 -1.85 -8.80
CA ARG A 117 -6.30 -2.50 -9.96
C ARG A 117 -5.79 -1.94 -11.27
N THR A 118 -5.58 -2.84 -12.23
CA THR A 118 -5.08 -2.49 -13.57
C THR A 118 -5.96 -1.45 -14.27
N VAL A 119 -7.29 -1.56 -14.15
CA VAL A 119 -8.25 -0.63 -14.77
C VAL A 119 -8.14 0.81 -14.28
N TRP A 120 -7.54 1.04 -13.10
CA TRP A 120 -7.36 2.37 -12.51
C TRP A 120 -6.00 3.00 -12.79
N LEU A 121 -5.02 2.19 -13.24
CA LEU A 121 -3.66 2.64 -13.50
C LEU A 121 -3.59 3.66 -14.64
N ASN A 122 -4.38 3.47 -15.70
CA ASN A 122 -4.38 4.42 -16.82
C ASN A 122 -4.88 5.82 -16.42
N PRO A 123 -6.04 5.97 -15.75
CA PRO A 123 -6.47 7.25 -15.19
C PRO A 123 -5.48 7.85 -14.20
N LEU A 124 -4.91 7.04 -13.30
CA LEU A 124 -3.89 7.50 -12.34
C LEU A 124 -2.68 8.12 -13.05
N LEU A 125 -2.08 7.38 -13.98
CA LEU A 125 -0.92 7.85 -14.73
C LEU A 125 -1.24 9.10 -15.55
N THR A 126 -2.45 9.18 -16.12
CA THR A 126 -2.89 10.37 -16.88
C THR A 126 -2.98 11.58 -15.97
N ALA A 127 -3.56 11.44 -14.78
CA ALA A 127 -3.67 12.52 -13.81
C ALA A 127 -2.29 12.99 -13.31
N VAL A 128 -1.31 12.10 -13.24
CA VAL A 128 0.08 12.49 -12.90
C VAL A 128 0.75 13.24 -14.05
N GLU A 129 0.55 12.76 -15.28
CA GLU A 129 1.11 13.37 -16.48
C GLU A 129 0.50 14.76 -16.78
N SER A 130 -0.79 14.97 -16.48
CA SER A 130 -1.47 16.27 -16.61
C SER A 130 -1.17 17.23 -15.46
N GLY A 131 -0.62 16.75 -14.35
CA GLY A 131 -0.34 17.54 -13.15
C GLY A 131 -1.51 17.69 -12.18
N ASP A 132 -2.65 17.01 -12.43
CA ASP A 132 -3.77 16.94 -11.49
C ASP A 132 -3.38 16.20 -10.19
N ILE A 133 -2.46 15.23 -10.32
CA ILE A 133 -1.75 14.60 -9.21
C ILE A 133 -0.26 14.98 -9.31
N PRO A 134 0.30 15.68 -8.31
CA PRO A 134 1.74 15.90 -8.25
C PRO A 134 2.50 14.59 -8.28
N LEU A 135 3.52 14.47 -9.14
CA LEU A 135 4.39 13.28 -9.18
C LEU A 135 5.02 12.94 -7.82
N ALA A 136 5.25 13.96 -6.98
CA ALA A 136 5.75 13.79 -5.62
C ALA A 136 4.80 13.05 -4.67
N ASP A 137 3.50 12.97 -5.00
CA ASP A 137 2.52 12.22 -4.21
C ASP A 137 2.57 10.71 -4.51
N LEU A 138 3.25 10.28 -5.59
CA LEU A 138 3.50 8.86 -5.86
C LEU A 138 4.83 8.45 -5.24
N GLU A 139 4.79 7.37 -4.45
CA GLU A 139 6.01 6.83 -3.87
C GLU A 139 6.89 6.19 -4.94
N THR A 140 8.21 6.33 -4.82
CA THR A 140 9.17 5.74 -5.77
C THR A 140 9.00 4.22 -5.86
N GLY A 141 8.71 3.55 -4.74
CA GLY A 141 8.42 2.11 -4.72
C GLY A 141 7.20 1.74 -5.57
N GLN A 142 6.11 2.51 -5.48
CA GLN A 142 4.92 2.32 -6.30
C GLN A 142 5.26 2.51 -7.79
N LEU A 143 5.97 3.58 -8.15
CA LEU A 143 6.38 3.82 -9.53
C LEU A 143 7.27 2.70 -10.09
N ARG A 144 8.20 2.15 -9.29
CA ARG A 144 9.03 1.00 -9.69
C ARG A 144 8.21 -0.26 -9.93
N LEU A 145 7.22 -0.52 -9.07
CA LEU A 145 6.29 -1.62 -9.27
C LEU A 145 5.53 -1.45 -10.59
N LEU A 146 4.99 -0.26 -10.86
CA LEU A 146 4.31 0.05 -12.13
C LEU A 146 5.25 -0.06 -13.34
N ALA A 147 6.52 0.31 -13.19
CA ALA A 147 7.54 0.16 -14.24
C ALA A 147 7.89 -1.32 -14.52
N SER A 148 7.54 -2.24 -13.63
CA SER A 148 7.65 -3.69 -13.80
C SER A 148 6.33 -4.36 -14.25
N HIS A 149 5.29 -3.58 -14.52
CA HIS A 149 3.96 -4.08 -14.86
C HIS A 149 3.92 -4.84 -16.20
N ALA A 150 2.99 -5.79 -16.31
CA ALA A 150 2.81 -6.64 -17.49
C ALA A 150 2.36 -5.87 -18.74
N ASP A 151 1.38 -4.98 -18.54
CA ASP A 151 0.91 -4.04 -19.56
C ASP A 151 2.04 -3.08 -19.95
N LYS A 152 2.41 -3.11 -21.23
CA LYS A 152 3.52 -2.33 -21.79
C LYS A 152 3.27 -0.83 -21.78
N THR A 153 2.02 -0.39 -21.91
CA THR A 153 1.66 1.02 -21.86
C THR A 153 1.86 1.55 -20.43
N ILE A 154 1.38 0.82 -19.42
CA ILE A 154 1.59 1.18 -18.01
C ILE A 154 3.08 1.19 -17.68
N GLN A 155 3.82 0.14 -18.07
CA GLN A 155 5.25 0.03 -17.83
C GLN A 155 6.02 1.23 -18.40
N GLN A 156 5.80 1.59 -19.67
CA GLN A 156 6.55 2.67 -20.33
C GLN A 156 6.26 4.03 -19.70
N ARG A 157 4.99 4.31 -19.37
CA ARG A 157 4.58 5.56 -18.71
C ARG A 157 5.21 5.69 -17.32
N ALA A 158 5.17 4.62 -16.52
CA ALA A 158 5.79 4.59 -15.20
C ALA A 158 7.32 4.76 -15.28
N GLN A 159 8.00 4.15 -16.24
CA GLN A 159 9.43 4.35 -16.47
C GLN A 159 9.77 5.81 -16.82
N ALA A 160 8.95 6.45 -17.67
CA ALA A 160 9.13 7.87 -18.00
C ALA A 160 8.93 8.78 -16.77
N LEU A 161 7.94 8.49 -15.92
CA LEU A 161 7.71 9.22 -14.67
C LEU A 161 8.85 9.01 -13.66
N LEU A 162 9.37 7.79 -13.53
CA LEU A 162 10.57 7.52 -12.73
C LEU A 162 11.77 8.34 -13.21
N GLY A 163 11.98 8.43 -14.52
CA GLY A 163 13.05 9.28 -15.08
C GLY A 163 12.91 10.77 -14.75
N LYS A 164 11.69 11.24 -14.46
CA LYS A 164 11.41 12.62 -14.05
C LYS A 164 11.48 12.85 -12.54
N THR A 165 11.34 11.79 -11.73
CA THR A 165 11.53 11.94 -10.29
C THR A 165 12.97 12.37 -10.04
N SER A 166 13.17 13.41 -9.23
CA SER A 166 14.49 13.83 -8.72
C SER A 166 14.98 12.80 -7.70
N VAL A 167 15.12 11.56 -8.14
CA VAL A 167 15.90 10.56 -7.43
C VAL A 167 17.32 11.08 -7.54
N ARG A 168 17.77 11.80 -6.49
CA ARG A 168 19.19 11.74 -6.12
C ARG A 168 19.57 10.29 -6.31
N ALA A 169 20.54 10.03 -7.19
CA ALA A 169 20.96 8.66 -7.43
C ALA A 169 21.20 8.03 -6.06
N ARG A 170 20.86 6.77 -5.85
CA ARG A 170 21.04 6.16 -4.52
C ARG A 170 22.48 6.37 -4.01
N ALA A 171 23.45 6.45 -4.93
CA ALA A 171 24.81 6.92 -4.69
C ALA A 171 24.92 8.30 -3.99
N ASP A 172 24.18 9.33 -4.41
CA ASP A 172 24.19 10.66 -3.78
C ASP A 172 23.59 10.63 -2.37
N VAL A 173 22.56 9.80 -2.16
CA VAL A 173 21.97 9.60 -0.83
C VAL A 173 22.96 8.91 0.08
N VAL A 174 23.63 7.85 -0.39
CA VAL A 174 24.71 7.18 0.33
C VAL A 174 25.82 8.17 0.68
N ALA A 175 26.29 8.96 -0.28
CA ALA A 175 27.31 9.98 -0.03
C ALA A 175 26.87 11.02 1.01
N THR A 176 25.59 11.42 1.00
CA THR A 176 25.02 12.35 1.99
C THR A 176 25.04 11.77 3.40
N TYR A 177 24.88 10.46 3.55
CA TYR A 177 24.81 9.78 4.85
C TYR A 177 26.12 9.11 5.27
N GLN A 178 27.13 9.07 4.39
CA GLN A 178 28.45 8.52 4.67
C GLN A 178 29.08 9.06 5.97
N PRO A 179 28.98 10.38 6.30
CA PRO A 179 29.53 10.90 7.56
C PRO A 179 28.95 10.26 8.83
N ALA A 180 27.79 9.60 8.76
CA ALA A 180 27.19 8.91 9.91
C ALA A 180 28.06 7.76 10.44
N LEU A 181 28.98 7.22 9.63
CA LEU A 181 29.91 6.17 10.04
C LEU A 181 30.96 6.66 11.04
N ASP A 182 31.29 7.96 10.97
CA ASP A 182 32.31 8.59 11.82
C ASP A 182 31.70 9.24 13.07
N LEU A 183 30.38 9.36 13.14
CA LEU A 183 29.68 9.94 14.28
C LEU A 183 29.58 8.95 15.43
N GLN A 184 29.68 9.47 16.65
CA GLN A 184 29.44 8.68 17.85
C GLN A 184 27.93 8.40 18.00
N GLY A 185 27.52 7.16 17.77
CA GLY A 185 26.16 6.70 17.95
C GLY A 185 25.81 6.38 19.41
N ASP A 186 24.53 6.49 19.75
CA ASP A 186 23.96 6.08 21.03
C ASP A 186 22.97 4.92 20.86
N VAL A 187 23.17 3.86 21.64
CA VAL A 187 22.38 2.62 21.56
C VAL A 187 20.91 2.84 21.92
N GLN A 188 20.61 3.67 22.92
CA GLN A 188 19.23 3.90 23.36
C GLN A 188 18.47 4.74 22.33
N ARG A 189 19.11 5.78 21.78
CA ARG A 189 18.53 6.57 20.68
C ARG A 189 18.38 5.71 19.41
N GLY A 190 19.34 4.84 19.13
CA GLY A 190 19.29 3.90 18.02
C GLY A 190 18.13 2.91 18.12
N ALA A 191 17.86 2.39 19.32
CA ALA A 191 16.70 1.55 19.59
C ALA A 191 15.38 2.27 19.29
N ALA A 192 15.28 3.56 19.62
CA ALA A 192 14.11 4.38 19.30
C ALA A 192 13.95 4.58 17.77
N VAL A 193 15.05 4.79 17.05
CA VAL A 193 15.04 4.87 15.58
C VAL A 193 14.60 3.54 14.97
N PHE A 194 15.16 2.41 15.42
CA PHE A 194 14.77 1.07 14.98
C PHE A 194 13.28 0.83 15.17
N LYS A 195 12.75 1.13 16.36
CA LYS A 195 11.32 0.97 16.68
C LYS A 195 10.41 1.86 15.83
N LYS A 196 10.90 3.02 15.40
CA LYS A 196 10.12 3.95 14.56
C LYS A 196 10.12 3.52 13.09
N VAL A 197 11.26 3.09 12.56
CA VAL A 197 11.49 2.99 11.11
C VAL A 197 11.64 1.55 10.63
N CYS A 198 12.24 0.67 11.43
CA CYS A 198 12.65 -0.67 11.00
C CYS A 198 11.75 -1.78 11.55
N SER A 199 11.16 -1.59 12.73
CA SER A 199 10.44 -2.66 13.44
C SER A 199 9.14 -3.11 12.75
N THR A 200 8.61 -2.32 11.80
CA THR A 200 7.48 -2.74 10.96
C THR A 200 7.81 -4.02 10.19
N CYS A 201 9.07 -4.18 9.76
CA CYS A 201 9.49 -5.30 8.92
C CYS A 201 10.56 -6.19 9.55
N HIS A 202 11.34 -5.70 10.51
CA HIS A 202 12.42 -6.46 11.13
C HIS A 202 12.16 -6.72 12.61
N ALA A 203 12.45 -7.95 13.04
CA ALA A 203 12.45 -8.33 14.45
C ALA A 203 13.88 -8.25 15.01
N LEU A 204 14.04 -7.62 16.17
CA LEU A 204 15.32 -7.52 16.89
C LEU A 204 15.05 -7.25 18.38
N GLY A 205 15.74 -7.95 19.29
CA GLY A 205 15.58 -7.76 20.73
C GLY A 205 14.13 -7.88 21.25
N GLY A 206 13.33 -8.77 20.64
CA GLY A 206 11.91 -8.96 20.98
C GLY A 206 10.95 -7.88 20.46
N VAL A 207 11.43 -6.92 19.66
CA VAL A 207 10.62 -5.85 19.05
C VAL A 207 10.52 -6.03 17.55
N GLY A 208 9.33 -5.80 17.00
CA GLY A 208 9.07 -5.77 15.56
C GLY A 208 8.50 -7.07 14.97
N HIS A 209 8.57 -7.21 13.65
CA HIS A 209 7.97 -8.33 12.92
C HIS A 209 9.00 -9.07 12.07
N PRO A 210 8.91 -10.41 11.91
CA PRO A 210 9.85 -11.18 11.10
C PRO A 210 9.41 -11.22 9.62
N ILE A 211 9.32 -10.06 8.96
CA ILE A 211 9.01 -9.96 7.52
C ILE A 211 10.31 -9.98 6.71
N GLY A 212 11.21 -9.06 7.05
CA GLY A 212 12.57 -9.00 6.51
C GLY A 212 13.53 -9.92 7.27
N PRO A 213 14.81 -9.95 6.86
CA PRO A 213 15.83 -10.75 7.52
C PRO A 213 15.99 -10.39 9.00
N ASN A 214 16.34 -11.39 9.81
CA ASN A 214 16.76 -11.16 11.19
C ASN A 214 18.04 -10.31 11.19
N LEU A 215 17.94 -9.10 11.75
CA LEU A 215 19.04 -8.14 11.75
C LEU A 215 20.17 -8.51 12.71
N ALA A 216 19.97 -9.45 13.65
CA ALA A 216 21.05 -9.97 14.48
C ALA A 216 22.19 -10.58 13.63
N ALA A 217 21.83 -11.22 12.50
CA ALA A 217 22.80 -11.77 11.56
C ALA A 217 23.54 -10.69 10.75
N MET A 218 23.00 -9.46 10.68
CA MET A 218 23.61 -8.35 9.93
C MET A 218 24.75 -7.68 10.70
N ARG A 219 24.89 -7.91 12.01
CA ARG A 219 26.00 -7.40 12.84
C ARG A 219 27.37 -7.71 12.23
N ASN A 220 27.53 -8.90 11.65
CA ASN A 220 28.80 -9.36 11.09
C ASN A 220 29.15 -8.73 9.73
N ARG A 221 28.23 -7.97 9.11
CA ARG A 221 28.46 -7.31 7.80
C ARG A 221 29.19 -5.97 7.92
N GLY A 222 29.23 -5.38 9.12
CA GLY A 222 29.82 -4.06 9.36
C GLY A 222 28.84 -2.89 9.10
N PRO A 223 29.12 -1.71 9.68
CA PRO A 223 28.23 -0.55 9.62
C PRO A 223 28.07 0.01 8.20
N GLU A 224 29.11 -0.06 7.37
CA GLU A 224 29.08 0.42 5.97
C GLU A 224 28.09 -0.39 5.14
N ALA A 225 28.08 -1.71 5.29
CA ALA A 225 27.16 -2.59 4.59
C ALA A 225 25.72 -2.39 5.07
N ILE A 226 25.51 -2.16 6.37
CA ILE A 226 24.18 -1.86 6.92
C ILE A 226 23.69 -0.52 6.37
N LEU A 227 24.52 0.53 6.43
CA LEU A 227 24.21 1.86 5.89
C LEU A 227 23.78 1.76 4.43
N LEU A 228 24.59 1.06 3.61
CA LEU A 228 24.31 0.90 2.19
C LEU A 228 22.96 0.19 1.95
N ASN A 229 22.68 -0.91 2.64
CA ASN A 229 21.42 -1.65 2.48
C ASN A 229 20.19 -0.86 2.95
N VAL A 230 20.34 0.02 3.94
CA VAL A 230 19.25 0.89 4.40
C VAL A 230 18.93 1.97 3.37
N LEU A 231 19.96 2.53 2.72
CA LEU A 231 19.81 3.66 1.78
C LEU A 231 19.50 3.21 0.34
N ASP A 232 19.98 2.03 -0.04
CA ASP A 232 19.84 1.43 -1.36
C ASP A 232 19.43 -0.06 -1.27
N PRO A 233 18.20 -0.35 -0.78
CA PRO A 233 17.72 -1.71 -0.56
C PRO A 233 17.57 -2.54 -1.84
N ASN A 234 17.62 -1.91 -3.02
CA ASN A 234 17.51 -2.56 -4.33
C ASN A 234 18.86 -2.93 -4.95
N ARG A 235 20.00 -2.52 -4.35
CA ARG A 235 21.34 -2.79 -4.89
C ARG A 235 21.69 -4.27 -4.90
N GLU A 236 21.31 -4.97 -3.84
CA GLU A 236 21.48 -6.41 -3.70
C GLU A 236 20.23 -6.98 -3.02
N VAL A 237 19.34 -7.57 -3.80
CA VAL A 237 18.10 -8.14 -3.27
C VAL A 237 18.25 -9.65 -3.17
N ASN A 238 18.23 -10.18 -1.94
CA ASN A 238 18.14 -11.62 -1.74
C ASN A 238 16.79 -12.10 -2.30
N PRO A 239 16.78 -13.16 -3.16
CA PRO A 239 15.56 -13.65 -3.79
C PRO A 239 14.39 -13.92 -2.82
N LYS A 240 14.69 -14.30 -1.58
CA LYS A 240 13.68 -14.53 -0.53
C LYS A 240 12.86 -13.29 -0.18
N TYR A 241 13.40 -12.08 -0.37
CA TYR A 241 12.76 -10.81 -0.04
C TYR A 241 12.39 -9.98 -1.27
N LEU A 242 12.42 -10.58 -2.47
CA LEU A 242 11.90 -9.96 -3.68
C LEU A 242 10.39 -9.73 -3.55
N SER A 243 9.95 -8.55 -3.97
CA SER A 243 8.54 -8.27 -4.14
C SER A 243 8.04 -8.89 -5.45
N TYR A 244 6.84 -9.44 -5.42
CA TYR A 244 6.12 -9.98 -6.56
C TYR A 244 4.88 -9.14 -6.83
N SER A 245 4.58 -8.92 -8.10
CA SER A 245 3.31 -8.39 -8.58
C SER A 245 2.44 -9.56 -9.01
N LEU A 246 1.27 -9.69 -8.40
CA LEU A 246 0.27 -10.71 -8.70
C LEU A 246 -0.98 -10.01 -9.22
N LEU A 247 -1.37 -10.36 -10.45
CA LEU A 247 -2.65 -9.97 -11.04
C LEU A 247 -3.65 -11.11 -10.81
N THR A 248 -4.76 -10.79 -10.16
CA THR A 248 -5.86 -11.74 -9.97
C THR A 248 -6.80 -11.72 -11.18
N ALA A 249 -7.54 -12.81 -11.38
CA ALA A 249 -8.53 -12.94 -12.44
C ALA A 249 -9.67 -11.89 -12.36
N ASP A 250 -9.90 -11.30 -11.18
CA ASP A 250 -10.84 -10.19 -10.98
C ASP A 250 -10.19 -8.79 -11.14
N GLY A 251 -8.98 -8.74 -11.69
CA GLY A 251 -8.28 -7.51 -12.09
C GLY A 251 -7.63 -6.73 -10.95
N ARG A 252 -7.47 -7.32 -9.76
CA ARG A 252 -6.72 -6.72 -8.66
C ARG A 252 -5.23 -6.99 -8.84
N THR A 253 -4.44 -5.97 -8.55
CA THR A 253 -2.99 -6.06 -8.50
C THR A 253 -2.58 -6.07 -7.04
N LEU A 254 -1.94 -7.16 -6.62
CA LEU A 254 -1.37 -7.34 -5.30
C LEU A 254 0.14 -7.32 -5.41
N ALA A 255 0.79 -6.66 -4.45
CA ALA A 255 2.25 -6.61 -4.38
C ALA A 255 2.74 -7.06 -3.01
N GLY A 256 3.72 -7.95 -2.97
CA GLY A 256 4.30 -8.44 -1.72
C GLY A 256 5.34 -9.54 -1.95
N MET A 257 6.03 -9.94 -0.89
CA MET A 257 6.90 -11.12 -0.96
C MET A 257 6.05 -12.40 -0.93
N ILE A 258 6.51 -13.45 -1.59
CA ILE A 258 5.92 -14.78 -1.41
C ILE A 258 6.37 -15.32 -0.06
N GLU A 259 5.40 -15.53 0.84
CA GLU A 259 5.64 -16.16 2.13
C GLU A 259 5.52 -17.68 2.06
N GLU A 260 4.52 -18.17 1.32
CA GLU A 260 4.20 -19.58 1.23
C GLU A 260 3.67 -19.92 -0.17
N GLU A 261 4.10 -21.07 -0.68
CA GLU A 261 3.58 -21.65 -1.92
C GLU A 261 3.12 -23.08 -1.69
N THR A 262 1.89 -23.38 -2.10
CA THR A 262 1.34 -24.73 -2.07
C THR A 262 0.90 -25.15 -3.47
N ALA A 263 0.42 -26.39 -3.60
CA ALA A 263 -0.15 -26.89 -4.85
C ALA A 263 -1.39 -26.11 -5.31
N THR A 264 -2.12 -25.45 -4.39
CA THR A 264 -3.40 -24.80 -4.68
C THR A 264 -3.40 -23.29 -4.44
N SER A 265 -2.42 -22.74 -3.73
CA SER A 265 -2.40 -21.33 -3.36
C SER A 265 -1.00 -20.72 -3.29
N ILE A 266 -0.97 -19.39 -3.36
CA ILE A 266 0.20 -18.56 -3.06
C ILE A 266 -0.21 -17.57 -1.97
N THR A 267 0.59 -17.47 -0.91
CA THR A 267 0.42 -16.45 0.14
C THR A 267 1.43 -15.35 -0.07
N LEU A 268 0.95 -14.16 -0.40
CA LEU A 268 1.73 -12.93 -0.42
C LEU A 268 1.70 -12.25 0.94
N ARG A 269 2.86 -11.79 1.40
CA ARG A 269 3.02 -10.94 2.57
C ARG A 269 3.44 -9.53 2.13
N ARG A 270 2.66 -8.54 2.55
CA ARG A 270 2.85 -7.12 2.24
C ARG A 270 3.76 -6.44 3.26
N ALA A 271 4.26 -5.26 2.90
CA ALA A 271 5.12 -4.44 3.77
C ALA A 271 4.42 -3.96 5.05
N ASP A 272 3.08 -3.86 5.03
CA ASP A 272 2.24 -3.56 6.20
C ASP A 272 1.92 -4.80 7.05
N ASN A 273 2.61 -5.93 6.80
CA ASN A 273 2.39 -7.23 7.43
C ASN A 273 1.08 -7.94 7.05
N ALA A 274 0.27 -7.37 6.16
CA ALA A 274 -0.95 -8.03 5.68
C ALA A 274 -0.60 -9.26 4.83
N LYS A 275 -1.38 -10.32 5.00
CA LYS A 275 -1.27 -11.53 4.20
C LYS A 275 -2.46 -11.65 3.26
N HIS A 276 -2.18 -12.03 2.02
CA HIS A 276 -3.19 -12.43 1.06
C HIS A 276 -2.86 -13.82 0.56
N THR A 277 -3.74 -14.78 0.82
CA THR A 277 -3.68 -16.10 0.20
C THR A 277 -4.61 -16.12 -0.99
N ILE A 278 -4.05 -16.39 -2.17
CA ILE A 278 -4.76 -16.40 -3.45
C ILE A 278 -4.71 -17.82 -3.98
N LEU A 279 -5.87 -18.36 -4.37
CA LEU A 279 -5.93 -19.66 -5.03
C LEU A 279 -5.28 -19.53 -6.41
N ARG A 280 -4.49 -20.52 -6.82
CA ARG A 280 -3.81 -20.50 -8.13
C ARG A 280 -4.80 -20.34 -9.30
N ILE A 281 -6.03 -20.81 -9.14
CA ILE A 281 -7.10 -20.65 -10.15
C ILE A 281 -7.55 -19.19 -10.33
N ASP A 282 -7.33 -18.36 -9.32
CA ASP A 282 -7.70 -16.94 -9.31
C ASP A 282 -6.50 -16.04 -9.67
N ILE A 283 -5.34 -16.63 -10.00
CA ILE A 283 -4.14 -15.90 -10.43
C ILE A 283 -4.15 -15.86 -11.95
N ASP A 284 -4.23 -14.65 -12.50
CA ASP A 284 -4.06 -14.41 -13.93
C ASP A 284 -2.57 -14.28 -14.27
N GLU A 285 -1.81 -13.57 -13.43
CA GLU A 285 -0.38 -13.40 -13.63
C GLU A 285 0.39 -13.30 -12.31
N LEU A 286 1.62 -13.80 -12.31
CA LEU A 286 2.60 -13.62 -11.23
C LEU A 286 3.96 -13.25 -11.82
N ARG A 287 4.51 -12.11 -11.42
CA ARG A 287 5.83 -11.66 -11.85
C ARG A 287 6.68 -11.21 -10.67
N SER A 288 7.96 -11.56 -10.71
CA SER A 288 8.94 -10.88 -9.87
C SER A 288 9.10 -9.44 -10.37
N SER A 289 9.02 -8.49 -9.43
CA SER A 289 9.24 -7.07 -9.73
C SER A 289 10.73 -6.72 -9.82
N GLY A 290 11.62 -7.63 -9.40
CA GLY A 290 13.06 -7.38 -9.33
C GLY A 290 13.49 -6.40 -8.22
N ILE A 291 12.54 -5.89 -7.43
CA ILE A 291 12.79 -4.95 -6.33
C ILE A 291 12.58 -5.60 -4.97
N SER A 292 13.26 -5.08 -3.96
CA SER A 292 13.13 -5.48 -2.57
C SER A 292 11.76 -5.12 -2.01
N LEU A 293 11.23 -5.93 -1.09
CA LEU A 293 10.08 -5.56 -0.26
C LEU A 293 10.42 -4.39 0.69
N MET A 294 11.71 -4.19 1.02
CA MET A 294 12.16 -3.06 1.82
C MET A 294 12.05 -1.76 1.01
N PRO A 295 11.29 -0.76 1.49
CA PRO A 295 11.06 0.47 0.72
C PRO A 295 12.30 1.37 0.69
N GLU A 296 12.48 2.08 -0.43
CA GLU A 296 13.41 3.21 -0.52
C GLU A 296 12.84 4.43 0.23
N GLY A 297 13.69 5.39 0.62
CA GLY A 297 13.23 6.65 1.22
C GLY A 297 13.14 6.64 2.75
N LEU A 298 13.58 5.57 3.42
CA LEU A 298 13.66 5.51 4.88
C LEU A 298 14.54 6.63 5.46
N GLU A 299 15.54 7.07 4.69
CA GLU A 299 16.42 8.19 5.01
C GLU A 299 15.70 9.53 5.14
N LYS A 300 14.45 9.66 4.68
CA LYS A 300 13.66 10.89 4.83
C LYS A 300 13.10 11.05 6.24
N GLN A 301 13.12 9.98 7.05
CA GLN A 301 12.54 9.95 8.39
C GLN A 301 13.57 10.07 9.52
N ILE A 302 14.85 10.06 9.16
CA ILE A 302 15.99 10.10 10.06
C ILE A 302 17.02 11.10 9.53
N ASN A 303 17.87 11.65 10.39
CA ASN A 303 19.04 12.45 10.00
C ASN A 303 20.35 11.64 10.16
N GLN A 304 21.50 12.23 9.82
CA GLN A 304 22.81 11.55 9.91
C GLN A 304 23.14 11.05 11.33
N GLN A 305 22.84 11.83 12.37
CA GLN A 305 23.08 11.40 13.75
C GLN A 305 22.17 10.23 14.15
N GLN A 306 20.91 10.25 13.73
CA GLN A 306 19.97 9.15 13.97
C GLN A 306 20.38 7.89 13.20
N MET A 307 21.01 8.02 12.04
CA MET A 307 21.63 6.91 11.33
C MET A 307 22.81 6.34 12.12
N ALA A 308 23.70 7.18 12.64
CA ALA A 308 24.83 6.72 13.49
C ALA A 308 24.34 6.00 14.75
N ASP A 309 23.31 6.54 15.41
CA ASP A 309 22.65 5.92 16.55
C ASP A 309 22.07 4.54 16.18
N LEU A 310 21.36 4.44 15.04
CA LEU A 310 20.81 3.19 14.52
C LEU A 310 21.91 2.14 14.24
N LEU A 311 22.98 2.53 13.55
CA LEU A 311 24.11 1.66 13.27
C LEU A 311 24.73 1.13 14.57
N GLN A 312 24.93 2.02 15.56
CA GLN A 312 25.49 1.65 16.85
C GLN A 312 24.60 0.66 17.60
N PHE A 313 23.27 0.83 17.54
CA PHE A 313 22.31 -0.11 18.13
C PHE A 313 22.35 -1.48 17.43
N LEU A 314 22.26 -1.51 16.09
CA LEU A 314 22.25 -2.76 15.29
C LEU A 314 23.53 -3.59 15.45
N GLN A 315 24.65 -2.95 15.79
CA GLN A 315 25.92 -3.64 16.06
C GLN A 315 26.02 -4.24 17.46
N ARG A 316 25.24 -3.77 18.43
CA ARG A 316 25.39 -4.15 19.85
C ARG A 316 24.25 -4.96 20.41
N VAL A 317 23.06 -4.88 19.82
CA VAL A 317 21.90 -5.63 20.28
C VAL A 317 21.98 -7.10 19.86
N ASP A 318 21.58 -7.99 20.77
CA ASP A 318 21.49 -9.44 20.55
C ASP A 318 20.08 -9.88 20.11
#